data_AF-S4PVC5-F1
#
_entry.id   AF-S4PVC5-F1
#
_cell.length_a   1.000
_cell.length_b   1.000
_cell.length_c   1.000
_cell.angle_alpha   90.00
_cell.angle_beta   90.00
_cell.angle_gamma   90.00
#
_symmetry.space_group_name_H-M   'P 1'
#
loop_
_entity.id
_entity.type
_entity.pdbx_description
1 polymer ?
#
loop_
_entity_poly.entity_id
_entity_poly.type
_entity_poly.pdbx_seq_one_letter_code
_entity_poly.pdbx_strand_id
1 'polypeptide(L)'
;LITDILQARLDVAKELGADFTLLVSRDSQEADLVRKVHELLGGHPNISFDASGAESTVRLALLATKSGGVAVLVGMGSAELKVPLAGAVAR
;
A
#
# COMPACT_ATOMS: atom_id res chain seq x y z
N LEU A 1 -1.00 -4.09 8.47
CA LEU A 1 -0.18 -2.86 8.31
C LEU A 1 -1.06 -1.78 7.70
N ILE A 2 -1.06 -0.58 8.27
CA ILE A 2 -1.75 0.61 7.71
C ILE A 2 -0.70 1.67 7.35
N THR A 3 -0.81 2.24 6.15
CA THR A 3 0.04 3.34 5.68
C THR A 3 -0.77 4.62 5.53
N ASP A 4 -0.26 5.75 6.00
CA ASP A 4 -0.87 7.07 5.77
C ASP A 4 0.22 8.15 5.83
N ILE A 5 -0.06 9.33 5.29
CA ILE A 5 0.81 10.50 5.34
C ILE A 5 0.66 11.31 6.64
N LEU A 6 -0.43 11.08 7.39
CA LEU A 6 -0.74 11.77 8.64
C LEU A 6 -0.56 10.84 9.83
N GLN A 7 0.36 11.19 10.74
CA GLN A 7 0.60 10.42 11.96
C GLN A 7 -0.66 10.23 12.81
N ALA A 8 -1.48 11.28 12.95
CA ALA A 8 -2.73 11.22 13.72
C ALA A 8 -3.70 10.13 13.23
N ARG A 9 -3.73 9.83 11.91
CA ARG A 9 -4.56 8.74 11.38
C ARG A 9 -3.99 7.36 11.71
N LEU A 10 -2.67 7.25 11.76
CA LEU A 10 -1.98 6.04 12.17
C LEU A 10 -2.13 5.77 13.66
N ASP A 11 -2.15 6.82 14.49
CA ASP A 11 -2.40 6.70 15.92
C ASP A 11 -3.81 6.13 16.16
N VAL A 12 -4.82 6.66 15.46
CA VAL A 12 -6.18 6.10 15.48
C VAL A 12 -6.20 4.66 14.95
N ALA A 13 -5.47 4.35 13.86
CA ALA A 13 -5.39 2.99 13.36
C ALA A 13 -4.80 2.01 14.39
N LYS A 14 -3.82 2.46 15.19
CA LYS A 14 -3.28 1.69 16.32
C LYS A 14 -4.32 1.47 17.42
N GLU A 15 -5.06 2.51 17.80
CA GLU A 15 -6.16 2.39 18.77
C GLU A 15 -7.24 1.40 18.30
N LEU A 16 -7.48 1.33 16.99
CA LEU A 16 -8.43 0.40 16.36
C LEU A 16 -7.86 -1.01 16.11
N GLY A 17 -6.62 -1.28 16.52
CA GLY A 17 -6.04 -2.63 16.49
C GLY A 17 -5.11 -2.95 15.32
N ALA A 18 -4.59 -1.96 14.60
CA ALA A 18 -3.60 -2.23 13.54
C ALA A 18 -2.27 -2.76 14.14
N ASP A 19 -1.84 -3.96 13.72
CA ASP A 19 -0.58 -4.57 14.21
C ASP A 19 0.66 -3.72 13.87
N PHE A 20 0.64 -3.09 12.70
CA PHE A 20 1.73 -2.23 12.22
C PHE A 20 1.17 -0.98 11.56
N THR A 21 1.91 0.12 11.70
CA THR A 21 1.66 1.37 11.00
C THR A 21 2.94 1.85 10.33
N LEU A 22 2.82 2.55 9.21
CA LEU A 22 3.94 3.12 8.48
C LEU A 22 3.59 4.52 8.00
N LEU A 23 4.25 5.52 8.58
CA LEU A 23 4.17 6.90 8.12
C LEU A 23 4.90 7.03 6.78
N VAL A 24 4.17 7.50 5.76
CA VAL A 24 4.70 7.73 4.42
C VAL A 24 4.81 9.22 4.15
N SER A 25 5.74 9.63 3.29
CA SER A 25 5.86 11.02 2.83
C SER A 25 5.67 11.10 1.31
N ARG A 26 5.35 12.29 0.80
CA ARG A 26 5.26 12.53 -0.64
C ARG A 26 6.61 12.35 -1.36
N ASP A 27 7.71 12.49 -0.63
CA ASP A 27 9.08 12.32 -1.13
C ASP A 27 9.58 10.88 -1.01
N SER A 28 8.76 9.98 -0.45
CA SER A 28 9.13 8.57 -0.30
C SER A 28 9.24 7.90 -1.66
N GLN A 29 10.33 7.20 -1.89
CA GLN A 29 10.55 6.43 -3.10
C GLN A 29 9.73 5.13 -3.08
N GLU A 30 9.10 4.79 -4.20
CA GLU A 30 8.20 3.63 -4.32
C GLU A 30 8.90 2.32 -3.92
N ALA A 31 10.13 2.10 -4.41
CA ALA A 31 10.90 0.89 -4.11
C ALA A 31 11.23 0.76 -2.60
N ASP A 32 11.52 1.87 -1.93
CA ASP A 32 11.78 1.87 -0.49
C ASP A 32 10.52 1.59 0.32
N LEU A 33 9.37 2.10 -0.12
CA LEU A 33 8.10 1.82 0.53
C LEU A 33 7.72 0.34 0.42
N VAL A 34 7.86 -0.25 -0.78
CA VAL A 34 7.62 -1.69 -0.99
C VAL A 34 8.51 -2.51 -0.07
N ARG A 35 9.82 -2.20 -0.02
CA ARG A 35 10.76 -2.89 0.86
C ARG A 35 10.38 -2.77 2.34
N LYS A 36 10.06 -1.56 2.82
CA LYS A 36 9.64 -1.33 4.22
C LYS A 36 8.37 -2.09 4.58
N VAL A 37 7.40 -2.17 3.66
CA VAL A 37 6.18 -2.97 3.85
C VAL A 37 6.55 -4.44 4.06
N HIS A 38 7.42 -4.99 3.22
CA HIS A 38 7.86 -6.39 3.35
C HIS A 38 8.65 -6.65 4.63
N GLU A 39 9.56 -5.75 5.00
CA GLU A 39 10.34 -5.85 6.24
C GLU A 39 9.44 -5.84 7.48
N LEU A 40 8.46 -4.92 7.55
CA LEU A 40 7.54 -4.83 8.68
C LEU A 40 6.61 -6.04 8.79
N LEU A 41 6.20 -6.61 7.67
CA LEU A 41 5.33 -7.78 7.63
C LEU A 41 6.09 -9.12 7.71
N GLY A 42 7.43 -9.10 7.62
CA GLY A 42 8.24 -10.31 7.51
C GLY A 42 8.02 -11.09 6.20
N GLY A 43 7.47 -10.44 5.18
CA GLY A 43 7.09 -11.06 3.91
C GLY A 43 6.14 -10.21 3.08
N HIS A 44 5.67 -10.79 1.98
CA HIS A 44 4.77 -10.10 1.05
C HIS A 44 3.31 -10.23 1.53
N PRO A 45 2.53 -9.13 1.61
CA PRO A 45 1.11 -9.21 1.94
C PRO A 45 0.33 -10.08 0.94
N ASN A 46 -0.57 -10.91 1.47
CA ASN A 46 -1.48 -11.72 0.66
C ASN A 46 -2.56 -10.87 -0.02
N ILE A 47 -3.05 -9.86 0.71
CA ILE A 47 -4.12 -8.97 0.29
C ILE A 47 -3.70 -7.55 0.68
N SER A 48 -3.81 -6.60 -0.26
CA SER A 48 -3.59 -5.19 0.00
C SER A 48 -4.82 -4.38 -0.40
N PHE A 49 -5.20 -3.41 0.42
CA PHE A 49 -6.31 -2.51 0.12
C PHE A 49 -5.76 -1.11 -0.16
N ASP A 50 -6.09 -0.55 -1.32
CA ASP A 50 -5.94 0.87 -1.57
C ASP A 50 -7.24 1.59 -1.20
N ALA A 51 -7.16 2.44 -0.18
CA ALA A 51 -8.28 3.26 0.31
C ALA A 51 -8.14 4.74 -0.06
N SER A 52 -7.07 5.13 -0.77
CA SER A 52 -6.82 6.52 -1.14
C SER A 52 -7.20 6.84 -2.59
N GLY A 53 -7.04 5.89 -3.52
CA GLY A 53 -7.18 6.11 -4.95
C GLY A 53 -6.02 6.88 -5.60
N ALA A 54 -5.03 7.31 -4.81
CA ALA A 54 -3.88 8.02 -5.35
C ALA A 54 -3.00 7.06 -6.17
N GLU A 55 -2.47 7.53 -7.29
CA GLU A 55 -1.66 6.68 -8.18
C GLU A 55 -0.50 6.00 -7.43
N SER A 56 0.20 6.74 -6.56
CA SER A 56 1.30 6.19 -5.75
C SER A 56 0.85 5.08 -4.79
N THR A 57 -0.32 5.20 -4.18
CA THR A 57 -0.82 4.22 -3.20
C THR A 57 -1.38 2.98 -3.90
N VAL A 58 -2.06 3.16 -5.05
CA VAL A 58 -2.50 2.06 -5.91
C VAL A 58 -1.28 1.26 -6.40
N ARG A 59 -0.23 1.94 -6.86
CA ARG A 59 1.00 1.30 -7.30
C ARG A 59 1.71 0.56 -6.16
N LEU A 60 1.79 1.17 -4.98
CA LEU A 60 2.35 0.52 -3.78
C LEU A 60 1.58 -0.76 -3.43
N ALA A 61 0.24 -0.71 -3.44
CA ALA A 61 -0.60 -1.89 -3.17
C ALA A 61 -0.34 -3.01 -4.19
N LEU A 62 -0.24 -2.68 -5.48
CA LEU A 62 0.05 -3.66 -6.53
C LEU A 62 1.45 -4.27 -6.39
N LEU A 63 2.47 -3.47 -6.13
CA LEU A 63 3.87 -3.91 -6.09
C LEU A 63 4.25 -4.60 -4.77
N ALA A 64 3.63 -4.22 -3.66
CA ALA A 64 3.87 -4.86 -2.38
C ALA A 64 3.19 -6.23 -2.28
N THR A 65 2.02 -6.41 -2.92
CA THR A 65 1.27 -7.67 -2.86
C THR A 65 2.06 -8.83 -3.46
N LYS A 66 1.98 -10.00 -2.81
CA LYS A 66 2.66 -11.20 -3.30
C LYS A 66 2.15 -11.63 -4.69
N SER A 67 2.96 -12.40 -5.41
CA SER A 67 2.49 -13.10 -6.61
C SER A 67 1.31 -14.01 -6.29
N GLY A 68 0.24 -13.93 -7.09
CA GLY A 68 -1.02 -14.62 -6.86
C GLY A 68 -1.84 -14.07 -5.66
N GLY A 69 -1.45 -12.93 -5.09
CA GLY A 69 -2.23 -12.20 -4.10
C GLY A 69 -3.32 -11.32 -4.72
N VAL A 70 -3.97 -10.51 -3.88
CA VAL A 70 -5.08 -9.64 -4.30
C VAL A 70 -4.82 -8.20 -3.87
N ALA A 71 -4.85 -7.27 -4.83
CA ALA A 71 -4.95 -5.85 -4.55
C ALA A 71 -6.39 -5.38 -4.76
N VAL A 72 -7.02 -4.84 -3.72
CA VAL A 72 -8.39 -4.32 -3.75
C VAL A 72 -8.35 -2.81 -3.81
N LEU A 73 -8.96 -2.22 -4.83
CA LEU A 73 -9.01 -0.77 -5.02
C LEU A 73 -10.38 -0.25 -4.57
N VAL A 74 -10.42 0.50 -3.47
CA VAL A 74 -11.65 1.05 -2.86
C VAL A 74 -11.64 2.58 -2.90
N GLY A 75 -10.47 3.20 -2.81
CA GLY A 75 -10.32 4.64 -2.86
C GLY A 75 -10.69 5.24 -4.22
N MET A 76 -11.25 6.45 -4.21
CA MET A 76 -11.60 7.18 -5.42
C MET A 76 -10.54 8.25 -5.71
N GLY A 77 -9.81 8.08 -6.81
CA GLY A 77 -8.75 8.98 -7.25
C GLY A 77 -9.08 9.69 -8.57
N SER A 78 -8.06 9.91 -9.40
CA SER A 78 -8.25 10.40 -10.76
C SER A 78 -9.02 9.39 -11.61
N ALA A 79 -9.69 9.89 -12.67
CA ALA A 79 -10.45 9.04 -13.60
C ALA A 79 -9.60 7.98 -14.28
N GLU A 80 -8.32 8.27 -14.52
CA GLU A 80 -7.33 7.36 -15.08
C GLU A 80 -6.06 7.35 -14.21
N LEU A 81 -5.39 6.20 -14.16
CA LEU A 81 -4.18 5.95 -13.36
C LEU A 81 -3.15 5.15 -14.16
N LYS A 82 -1.87 5.49 -14.03
CA LYS A 82 -0.75 4.75 -14.62
C LYS A 82 -0.20 3.69 -13.67
N VAL A 83 -0.61 2.45 -13.89
CA VAL A 83 -0.25 1.31 -13.03
C VAL A 83 0.63 0.26 -13.73
N PRO A 84 1.53 -0.45 -13.02
CA PRO A 84 2.48 -1.38 -13.60
C PRO A 84 1.85 -2.77 -13.84
N LEU A 85 0.84 -2.86 -14.72
CA LEU A 85 0.07 -4.10 -14.92
C LEU A 85 0.97 -5.30 -15.19
N ALA A 86 1.91 -5.20 -16.13
CA ALA A 86 2.77 -6.33 -16.50
C ALA A 86 3.56 -6.94 -15.32
N GLY A 87 3.91 -6.14 -14.31
CA GLY A 87 4.60 -6.62 -13.10
C GLY A 87 3.66 -7.00 -11.95
N ALA A 88 2.38 -6.63 -12.04
CA ALA A 88 1.39 -6.81 -10.97
C ALA A 88 0.39 -7.95 -11.23
N VAL A 89 0.18 -8.35 -12.48
CA VAL A 89 -0.63 -9.53 -12.79
C VAL A 89 0.21 -10.81 -12.74
N ALA A 90 -0.24 -11.76 -11.92
CA ALA A 90 0.20 -13.16 -12.00
C ALA A 90 -0.56 -13.86 -13.14
N ARG A 91 0.11 -14.77 -13.86
CA ARG A 91 -0.48 -15.63 -14.89
C ARG A 91 -0.78 -17.01 -14.32
#